data_AF-A0A536H472-F1
#
_entry.id   AF-A0A536H472-F1
#
_cell.length_a   1.000
_cell.length_b   1.000
_cell.length_c   1.000
_cell.angle_alpha   90.00
_cell.angle_beta   90.00
_cell.angle_gamma   90.00
#
_symmetry.space_group_name_H-M   'P 1'
#
loop_
_entity.id
_entity.type
_entity.pdbx_description
1 polymer ?
#
loop_
_entity_poly.entity_id
_entity_poly.type
_entity_poly.pdbx_seq_one_letter_code
_entity_poly.pdbx_strand_id
1 'polypeptide(L)'
;MLTVGDGQDQAQQLRAGRLLERMCLWATKMGLAMQPLNALVERAAREVVLGSVPHFGNTLATLVDNPAWQTRLSFRIGYSTHDGFRSPRLSVDQVVKA
;
A
#
# COMPACT_ATOMS: atom_id res chain seq x y z
N MET A 1 8.27 1.85 -2.40
CA MET A 1 6.87 2.12 -2.77
C MET A 1 6.40 1.05 -3.75
N LEU A 2 5.11 0.81 -3.87
CA LEU A 2 4.51 0.00 -4.94
C LEU A 2 3.81 0.92 -5.94
N THR A 3 4.17 0.77 -7.21
CA THR A 3 3.67 1.58 -8.31
C THR A 3 2.99 0.70 -9.37
N VAL A 4 2.07 1.30 -10.12
CA VAL A 4 1.36 0.67 -11.25
C VAL A 4 1.32 1.64 -12.42
N GLY A 5 1.14 1.14 -13.65
CA GLY A 5 1.09 2.01 -14.83
C GLY A 5 -0.22 2.80 -14.89
N ASP A 6 -1.34 2.13 -14.58
CA ASP A 6 -2.65 2.77 -14.46
C ASP A 6 -3.27 2.49 -13.08
N GLY A 7 -3.47 3.55 -12.31
CA GLY A 7 -4.10 3.48 -11.00
C GLY A 7 -5.60 3.16 -11.03
N GLN A 8 -6.29 3.31 -12.16
CA GLN A 8 -7.71 2.95 -12.27
C GLN A 8 -7.92 1.52 -12.75
N ASP A 9 -6.89 0.86 -13.29
CA ASP A 9 -6.94 -0.55 -13.67
C ASP A 9 -7.01 -1.47 -12.44
N GLN A 10 -8.17 -2.12 -12.26
CA GLN A 10 -8.42 -3.03 -11.15
C GLN A 10 -7.49 -4.24 -11.13
N ALA A 11 -7.09 -4.77 -12.29
CA ALA A 11 -6.19 -5.91 -12.36
C ALA A 11 -4.79 -5.53 -11.89
N GLN A 12 -4.31 -4.33 -12.24
CA GLN A 12 -3.04 -3.82 -11.73
C GLN A 12 -3.09 -3.58 -10.21
N GLN A 13 -4.20 -3.04 -9.69
CA GLN A 13 -4.40 -2.86 -8.25
C GLN A 13 -4.35 -4.19 -7.49
N LEU A 14 -5.05 -5.22 -7.98
CA LEU A 14 -5.02 -6.56 -7.38
C LEU A 14 -3.62 -7.17 -7.41
N ARG A 15 -2.87 -6.99 -8.51
CA ARG A 15 -1.48 -7.45 -8.61
C ARG A 15 -0.59 -6.75 -7.58
N ALA A 16 -0.74 -5.44 -7.40
CA ALA A 16 -0.01 -4.68 -6.39
C ALA A 16 -0.33 -5.17 -4.97
N GLY A 17 -1.60 -5.46 -4.67
CA GLY A 17 -2.00 -6.04 -3.38
C GLY A 17 -1.40 -7.42 -3.13
N ARG A 18 -1.38 -8.30 -4.15
CA ARG A 18 -0.72 -9.62 -4.06
C ARG A 18 0.80 -9.48 -3.86
N LEU A 19 1.43 -8.52 -4.52
CA LEU A 19 2.86 -8.26 -4.33
C LEU A 19 3.14 -7.79 -2.90
N LEU A 20 2.32 -6.89 -2.36
CA LEU A 20 2.43 -6.46 -0.97
C LEU A 20 2.37 -7.63 0.02
N GLU A 21 1.40 -8.52 -0.16
CA GLU A 21 1.24 -9.70 0.69
C GLU A 21 2.47 -10.61 0.64
N ARG A 22 3.00 -10.89 -0.56
CA ARG A 22 4.24 -11.66 -0.73
C ARG A 22 5.44 -10.99 -0.07
N MET A 23 5.54 -9.67 -0.18
CA MET A 23 6.61 -8.90 0.49
C MET A 23 6.49 -8.99 2.00
N CYS A 24 5.28 -8.91 2.58
CA CYS A 24 5.05 -9.05 4.01
C CYS A 24 5.46 -10.45 4.51
N LEU A 25 5.11 -11.51 3.78
CA LEU A 25 5.51 -12.88 4.12
C LEU A 25 7.03 -13.07 4.00
N TRP A 26 7.63 -12.54 2.93
CA TRP A 26 9.08 -12.58 2.75
C TRP A 26 9.81 -11.83 3.86
N ALA A 27 9.36 -10.62 4.21
CA ALA A 27 9.93 -9.83 5.30
C ALA A 27 9.85 -10.59 6.62
N THR A 28 8.70 -11.19 6.92
CA THR A 28 8.50 -12.03 8.12
C THR A 28 9.51 -13.19 8.17
N LYS A 29 9.71 -13.90 7.04
CA LYS A 29 10.70 -14.97 6.94
C LYS A 29 12.13 -14.47 7.21
N MET A 30 12.43 -13.24 6.83
CA MET A 30 13.74 -12.61 7.02
C MET A 30 13.91 -11.92 8.39
N GLY A 31 12.92 -12.00 9.29
CA GLY A 31 12.96 -11.29 10.57
C GLY A 31 12.83 -9.78 10.45
N LEU A 32 12.29 -9.29 9.34
CA LEU A 32 12.02 -7.87 9.08
C LEU A 32 10.57 -7.54 9.44
N ALA A 33 10.37 -6.43 10.13
CA ALA A 33 9.06 -5.83 10.30
C ALA A 33 8.73 -4.98 9.07
N MET A 34 7.48 -5.07 8.61
CA MET A 34 6.97 -4.29 7.49
C MET A 34 5.63 -3.67 7.86
N GLN A 35 5.44 -2.40 7.51
CA GLN A 35 4.16 -1.70 7.68
C GLN A 35 3.75 -0.99 6.39
N PRO A 36 2.57 -1.30 5.83
CA PRO A 36 1.95 -0.50 4.79
C PRO A 36 1.58 0.91 5.30
N LEU A 37 1.82 1.92 4.47
CA LEU A 37 1.51 3.32 4.74
C LEU A 37 0.61 3.84 3.60
N ASN A 38 -0.69 3.82 3.82
CA ASN A 38 -1.71 4.22 2.84
C ASN A 38 -2.06 5.71 2.88
N ALA A 39 -1.75 6.41 3.98
CA ALA A 39 -2.21 7.78 4.20
C ALA A 39 -1.88 8.75 3.05
N LEU A 40 -0.65 8.75 2.50
CA LEU A 40 -0.29 9.67 1.41
C LEU A 40 -1.09 9.41 0.13
N VAL A 41 -1.27 8.14 -0.24
CA VAL A 41 -2.01 7.76 -1.44
C VAL A 41 -3.50 8.05 -1.27
N GLU A 42 -4.05 7.84 -0.06
CA GLU A 42 -5.43 8.21 0.27
C GLU A 42 -5.66 9.72 0.22
N ARG A 43 -4.68 10.51 0.67
CA ARG A 43 -4.74 11.97 0.56
C ARG A 43 -4.71 12.43 -0.90
N ALA A 44 -3.84 11.85 -1.73
CA ALA A 44 -3.82 12.12 -3.17
C ALA A 44 -5.13 11.72 -3.86
N ALA A 45 -5.70 10.55 -3.52
CA ALA A 45 -7.01 10.15 -4.03
C ALA A 45 -8.12 11.12 -3.59
N ARG A 46 -8.06 11.60 -2.35
CA ARG A 46 -9.00 12.62 -1.83
C ARG A 46 -8.90 13.94 -2.58
N GLU A 47 -7.70 14.39 -2.96
CA GLU A 47 -7.53 15.62 -3.76
C GLU A 47 -8.28 15.53 -5.09
N VAL A 48 -8.21 14.38 -5.77
CA VAL A 48 -8.94 14.13 -7.01
C VAL A 48 -10.45 14.18 -6.79
N VAL A 49 -10.95 13.48 -5.76
CA VAL A 49 -12.39 13.46 -5.43
C VAL A 49 -12.94 14.85 -5.13
N LEU A 50 -12.14 15.71 -4.47
CA LEU A 50 -12.54 17.06 -4.08
C LEU A 50 -12.20 18.14 -5.12
N GLY A 51 -11.54 17.79 -6.24
CA GLY A 51 -11.04 18.78 -7.22
C GLY A 51 -10.06 19.79 -6.61
N SER A 52 -9.33 19.40 -5.56
CA SER A 52 -8.40 20.28 -4.85
C SER A 52 -7.04 20.38 -5.55
N VAL A 53 -6.23 21.35 -5.16
CA VAL A 53 -4.83 21.46 -5.61
C VAL A 53 -4.08 20.17 -5.27
N PRO A 54 -3.40 19.51 -6.23
CA PRO A 54 -2.83 18.16 -6.06
C PRO A 54 -1.47 18.19 -5.35
N HIS A 55 -1.43 18.59 -4.08
CA HIS A 55 -0.20 18.64 -3.30
C HIS A 55 0.39 17.25 -3.05
N PHE A 56 -0.42 16.33 -2.50
CA PHE A 56 0.04 14.97 -2.21
C PHE A 56 0.29 14.18 -3.50
N GLY A 57 -0.55 14.36 -4.52
CA GLY A 57 -0.33 13.79 -5.84
C GLY A 57 1.02 14.19 -6.44
N ASN A 58 1.34 15.48 -6.43
CA ASN A 58 2.61 15.99 -6.94
C ASN A 58 3.81 15.47 -6.15
N THR A 59 3.74 15.45 -4.81
CA THR A 59 4.82 14.88 -3.98
C THR A 59 5.05 13.40 -4.30
N LEU A 60 4.00 12.61 -4.47
CA LEU A 60 4.13 11.20 -4.85
C LEU A 60 4.76 11.03 -6.24
N ALA A 61 4.40 11.88 -7.20
CA ALA A 61 4.98 11.87 -8.53
C ALA A 61 6.48 12.20 -8.51
N THR A 62 6.87 13.22 -7.73
CA THR A 62 8.28 13.58 -7.53
C THR A 62 9.09 12.45 -6.89
N LEU A 63 8.53 11.71 -5.93
CA LEU A 63 9.24 10.61 -5.27
C LEU A 63 9.45 9.39 -6.17
N VAL A 64 8.53 9.16 -7.12
CA VAL A 64 8.66 8.08 -8.11
C VAL A 64 9.56 8.49 -9.27
N ASP A 65 9.60 9.79 -9.57
CA ASP A 65 10.40 10.41 -10.64
C ASP A 65 10.20 9.74 -12.01
N ASN A 66 8.99 9.26 -12.27
CA ASN A 66 8.62 8.67 -13.54
C ASN A 66 7.11 8.83 -13.79
N PRO A 67 6.72 9.62 -14.79
CA PRO A 67 5.31 9.92 -15.06
C PRO A 67 4.52 8.70 -15.58
N ALA A 68 5.18 7.64 -16.02
CA ALA A 68 4.52 6.40 -16.43
C ALA A 68 4.05 5.54 -15.24
N TRP A 69 4.41 5.91 -14.00
CA TRP A 69 4.13 5.13 -12.80
C TRP A 69 3.35 5.94 -11.77
N GLN A 70 2.29 5.32 -11.23
CA GLN A 70 1.44 5.89 -10.19
C GLN A 70 1.62 5.11 -8.87
N THR A 71 1.93 5.80 -7.78
CA THR A 71 2.04 5.18 -6.45
C THR A 71 0.68 4.70 -5.96
N ARG A 72 0.58 3.42 -5.61
CA ARG A 72 -0.64 2.83 -4.99
C ARG A 72 -0.47 2.55 -3.52
N LEU A 73 0.76 2.36 -3.07
CA LEU A 73 1.06 2.10 -1.67
C LEU A 73 2.49 2.48 -1.35
N SER A 74 2.71 3.17 -0.22
CA SER A 74 4.03 3.24 0.39
C SER A 74 4.11 2.26 1.55
N PHE A 75 5.32 1.92 1.98
CA PHE A 75 5.55 1.02 3.09
C PHE A 75 6.89 1.36 3.73
N ARG A 76 7.03 0.99 5.01
CA ARG A 76 8.32 0.94 5.70
C ARG A 76 8.68 -0.50 6.01
N ILE A 77 9.98 -0.80 5.98
CA ILE A 77 10.53 -2.12 6.28
C ILE A 77 11.87 -1.95 7.02
N GLY A 78 12.14 -2.82 7.99
CA GLY A 78 13.40 -2.80 8.74
C GLY A 78 13.39 -3.74 9.93
N TYR A 79 14.40 -3.65 10.78
CA TYR A 79 14.46 -4.39 12.05
C TYR A 79 13.63 -3.68 13.11
N SER A 80 12.74 -4.43 13.76
CA SER A 80 11.96 -3.88 14.87
C SER A 80 12.81 -3.82 16.14
N THR A 81 12.61 -2.77 16.93
CA THR A 81 13.19 -2.66 18.29
C THR A 81 12.23 -3.16 19.37
N HIS A 82 11.00 -3.54 18.99
CA HIS A 82 9.94 -3.98 19.90
C HIS A 82 9.07 -5.06 19.24
N ASP A 83 8.38 -5.86 20.04
CA ASP A 83 7.39 -6.82 19.52
C ASP A 83 6.12 -6.12 19.05
N GLY A 84 5.56 -6.60 17.93
CA GLY A 84 4.29 -6.14 17.40
C GLY A 84 3.11 -6.92 17.96
N PHE A 85 2.01 -6.22 18.27
CA PHE A 85 0.76 -6.88 18.66
C PHE A 85 -0.02 -7.36 17.43
N ARG A 86 -0.59 -8.56 17.54
CA ARG A 86 -1.52 -9.08 16.52
C ARG A 86 -2.86 -8.40 16.70
N SER A 87 -3.32 -7.68 15.66
CA SER A 87 -4.67 -7.12 15.67
C SER A 87 -5.71 -8.23 15.59
N PRO A 88 -6.90 -8.07 16.22
CA PRO A 88 -7.98 -9.04 16.14
C PRO A 88 -8.40 -9.28 14.68
N ARG A 89 -8.91 -10.47 14.39
CA ARG A 89 -9.43 -10.87 13.08
C ARG A 89 -10.82 -11.46 13.24
N LEU A 90 -11.67 -11.26 12.23
CA LEU A 90 -12.91 -12.02 12.10
C LEU A 90 -12.57 -13.50 11.92
N SER A 91 -13.43 -14.36 12.43
CA SER A 91 -13.33 -15.80 12.17
C SER A 91 -13.60 -16.11 10.70
N VAL A 92 -13.12 -17.26 10.22
CA VAL A 92 -13.29 -17.68 8.82
C VAL A 92 -14.78 -17.85 8.47
N ASP A 93 -15.56 -18.43 9.38
CA ASP A 93 -17.01 -18.67 9.19
C ASP A 93 -17.81 -17.36 9.04
N GLN A 94 -17.26 -16.24 9.51
CA GLN A 94 -17.89 -14.92 9.33
C GLN A 94 -17.64 -14.31 7.95
N VAL A 95 -16.67 -14.81 7.18
CA VAL A 95 -16.24 -14.20 5.91
C VAL A 95 -16.36 -15.13 4.71
N VAL A 96 -16.31 -16.44 4.89
CA VAL A 96 -16.54 -17.43 3.83
C VAL A 96 -17.99 -17.89 3.88
N LYS A 97 -18.74 -17.66 2.81
CA LYS A 97 -20.07 -18.27 2.64
C LYS A 97 -19.89 -19.66 2.01
N ALA A 98 -20.59 -20.64 2.56
CA ALA A 98 -20.68 -22.00 2.00
C ALA A 98 -21.33 -22.01 0.62
#